data_AF-A0AA35XDE6-F1
#
_entry.id   AF-A0AA35XDE6-F1
#
_cell.length_a   1.000
_cell.length_b   1.000
_cell.length_c   1.000
_cell.angle_alpha   90.00
_cell.angle_beta   90.00
_cell.angle_gamma   90.00
#
_symmetry.space_group_name_H-M   'P 1'
#
loop_
_entity.id
_entity.type
_entity.pdbx_description
1 polymer ?
#
loop_
_entity_poly.entity_id
_entity_poly.type
_entity_poly.pdbx_seq_one_letter_code
_entity_poly.pdbx_strand_id
1 'polypeptide(L)'
;MGYDPEIYYPKRTPKDIYKILVAQCEKLNVRFLTELPSAPDIDRDYHVIVDAIFGFSFKGAVRSPFDTVLATLVQCSTPIASVDVPSGWDVENGDPNGTGLKPDTLVSLTAPKTCSQLFTGRHHYLGLRMVPRELASQYKLDLPPYPGTDQIVRL
;
A
#
# COMPACT_ATOMS: atom_id res chain seq x y z
N MET A 1 -7.16 -16.72 -5.54
CA MET A 1 -5.95 -16.70 -4.69
C MET A 1 -6.19 -17.26 -3.29
N GLY A 2 -7.42 -17.59 -2.89
CA GLY A 2 -7.69 -18.35 -1.66
C GLY A 2 -7.64 -17.54 -0.36
N TYR A 3 -7.38 -16.24 -0.43
CA TYR A 3 -7.48 -15.33 0.72
C TYR A 3 -8.93 -14.90 0.95
N ASP A 4 -9.24 -14.56 2.21
CA ASP A 4 -10.51 -14.01 2.66
C ASP A 4 -10.31 -12.54 3.10
N PRO A 5 -10.44 -11.56 2.19
CA PRO A 5 -10.15 -10.16 2.49
C PRO A 5 -11.33 -9.45 3.16
N GLU A 6 -11.03 -8.60 4.13
CA GLU A 6 -11.93 -7.54 4.59
C GLU A 6 -11.34 -6.16 4.28
N ILE A 7 -12.19 -5.18 4.00
CA ILE A 7 -11.77 -3.83 3.59
C ILE A 7 -12.31 -2.79 4.58
N TYR A 8 -11.41 -2.02 5.20
CA TYR A 8 -11.78 -0.79 5.90
C TYR A 8 -11.59 0.42 4.97
N TYR A 9 -12.69 1.04 4.53
CA TYR A 9 -12.67 2.19 3.62
C TYR A 9 -13.42 3.40 4.21
N PRO A 10 -12.83 4.10 5.20
CA PRO A 10 -13.55 5.07 6.04
C PRO A 10 -13.92 6.38 5.34
N LYS A 11 -13.18 6.78 4.30
CA LYS A 11 -13.44 8.01 3.55
C LYS A 11 -13.58 7.74 2.07
N ARG A 12 -14.83 7.66 1.60
CA ARG A 12 -15.17 7.33 0.22
C ARG A 12 -15.22 8.57 -0.66
N THR A 13 -14.40 8.60 -1.71
CA THR A 13 -14.44 9.67 -2.71
C THR A 13 -15.66 9.47 -3.63
N PRO A 14 -16.48 10.49 -3.91
CA PRO A 14 -17.77 10.32 -4.63
C PRO A 14 -17.64 10.10 -6.16
N LYS A 15 -16.45 9.75 -6.67
CA LYS A 15 -16.22 9.47 -8.09
C LYS A 15 -16.72 8.07 -8.45
N ASP A 16 -17.28 7.94 -9.65
CA ASP A 16 -17.96 6.69 -10.07
C ASP A 16 -17.02 5.50 -10.15
N ILE A 17 -15.76 5.70 -10.52
CA ILE A 17 -14.76 4.63 -10.52
C ILE A 17 -14.66 3.93 -9.15
N TYR A 18 -14.69 4.69 -8.05
CA TYR A 18 -14.63 4.10 -6.71
C TYR A 18 -15.93 3.40 -6.32
N LYS A 19 -17.09 3.93 -6.74
CA LYS A 19 -18.39 3.29 -6.51
C LYS A 19 -18.45 1.94 -7.24
N ILE A 20 -17.95 1.88 -8.47
CA ILE A 20 -17.90 0.67 -9.27
C ILE A 20 -16.97 -0.36 -8.62
N LEU A 21 -15.78 0.05 -8.14
CA LEU A 21 -14.86 -0.84 -7.44
C LEU A 21 -15.48 -1.42 -6.15
N VAL A 22 -16.15 -0.58 -5.35
CA VAL A 22 -16.88 -1.05 -4.16
C VAL A 22 -17.96 -2.06 -4.54
N ALA A 23 -18.78 -1.76 -5.55
CA ALA A 23 -19.81 -2.68 -6.02
C ALA A 23 -19.25 -4.01 -6.55
N GLN A 24 -18.06 -4.00 -7.16
CA GLN A 24 -17.37 -5.21 -7.59
C GLN A 24 -16.91 -6.05 -6.38
N CYS A 25 -16.32 -5.42 -5.37
CA CYS A 25 -15.93 -6.09 -4.13
C CYS A 25 -17.15 -6.70 -3.42
N GLU A 26 -18.25 -5.97 -3.29
CA GLU A 26 -19.49 -6.46 -2.67
C GLU A 26 -20.08 -7.65 -3.45
N LYS A 27 -20.08 -7.60 -4.79
CA LYS A 27 -20.52 -8.73 -5.64
C LYS A 27 -19.64 -9.97 -5.50
N LEU A 28 -18.39 -9.81 -5.07
CA LEU A 28 -17.46 -10.88 -4.77
C LEU A 28 -17.50 -11.31 -3.29
N ASN A 29 -18.48 -10.81 -2.53
CA ASN A 29 -18.67 -11.06 -1.10
C ASN A 29 -17.51 -10.58 -0.22
N VAL A 30 -16.74 -9.59 -0.67
CA VAL A 30 -15.71 -8.94 0.16
C VAL A 30 -16.39 -8.05 1.20
N ARG A 31 -16.13 -8.31 2.48
CA ARG A 31 -16.74 -7.56 3.57
C ARG A 31 -16.09 -6.19 3.73
N PHE A 32 -16.92 -5.17 3.92
CA PHE A 32 -16.47 -3.84 4.30
C PHE A 32 -16.69 -3.60 5.80
N LEU A 33 -15.62 -3.29 6.51
CA LEU A 33 -15.66 -2.93 7.93
C LEU A 33 -16.26 -1.52 8.10
N THR A 34 -17.13 -1.38 9.09
CA THR A 34 -17.73 -0.09 9.48
C THR A 34 -16.83 0.69 10.44
N GLU A 35 -16.03 -0.02 11.24
CA GLU A 35 -15.15 0.55 12.25
C GLU A 35 -13.77 -0.12 12.15
N LEU A 36 -12.74 0.61 12.59
CA LEU A 36 -11.38 0.07 12.67
C LEU A 36 -11.27 -0.85 13.88
N PRO A 37 -10.89 -2.13 13.72
CA PRO A 37 -10.64 -3.02 14.85
C PRO A 37 -9.44 -2.55 15.67
N SER A 38 -9.36 -2.96 16.94
CA SER A 38 -8.19 -2.66 17.78
C SER A 38 -6.96 -3.42 17.29
N ALA A 39 -5.74 -2.94 17.58
CA ALA A 39 -4.51 -3.64 17.17
C ALA A 39 -4.46 -5.11 17.64
N PRO A 40 -4.86 -5.46 18.88
CA PRO A 40 -4.95 -6.87 19.30
C PRO A 40 -5.95 -7.71 18.50
N ASP A 41 -7.09 -7.13 18.09
CA ASP A 41 -8.05 -7.84 17.24
C ASP A 41 -7.49 -8.03 15.82
N ILE A 42 -6.78 -7.02 15.30
CA ILE A 42 -6.08 -7.13 14.01
C ILE A 42 -5.06 -8.27 14.05
N ASP A 43 -4.23 -8.31 15.10
CA ASP A 43 -3.19 -9.31 15.29
C ASP A 43 -3.75 -10.73 15.47
N ARG A 44 -4.94 -10.86 16.05
CA ARG A 44 -5.61 -12.16 16.23
C ARG A 44 -6.26 -12.66 14.94
N ASP A 45 -6.93 -11.77 14.23
CA ASP A 45 -7.89 -12.17 13.19
C ASP A 45 -7.30 -12.07 11.76
N TYR A 46 -6.21 -11.31 11.56
CA TYR A 46 -5.63 -11.05 10.24
C TYR A 46 -4.18 -11.51 10.11
N HIS A 47 -3.89 -12.19 9.01
CA HIS A 47 -2.54 -12.68 8.70
C HIS A 47 -1.66 -11.67 7.98
N VAL A 48 -2.26 -10.66 7.34
CA VAL A 48 -1.58 -9.60 6.59
C VAL A 48 -2.45 -8.35 6.61
N ILE A 49 -1.81 -7.20 6.72
CA ILE A 49 -2.44 -5.88 6.53
C ILE A 49 -1.99 -5.32 5.20
N VAL A 50 -2.92 -4.86 4.37
CA VAL A 50 -2.58 -4.12 3.14
C VAL A 50 -2.75 -2.63 3.40
N ASP A 51 -1.62 -1.92 3.46
CA ASP A 51 -1.59 -0.47 3.55
C ASP A 51 -1.74 0.15 2.15
N ALA A 52 -2.95 0.60 1.85
CA ALA A 52 -3.31 1.32 0.63
C ALA A 52 -3.97 2.69 0.95
N ILE A 53 -3.51 3.34 2.02
CA ILE A 53 -4.14 4.57 2.56
C ILE A 53 -3.70 5.81 1.77
N PHE A 54 -2.38 6.02 1.63
CA PHE A 54 -1.79 7.15 0.93
C PHE A 54 -0.70 6.70 -0.05
N GLY A 55 -0.79 7.18 -1.30
CA GLY A 55 0.27 6.97 -2.31
C GLY A 55 1.20 8.18 -2.44
N PHE A 56 2.10 8.13 -3.43
CA PHE A 56 3.12 9.16 -3.67
C PHE A 56 2.60 10.60 -3.85
N SER A 57 1.33 10.78 -4.21
CA SER A 57 0.74 12.12 -4.40
C SER A 57 0.27 12.78 -3.10
N PHE A 58 0.30 12.08 -1.97
CA PHE A 58 -0.10 12.64 -0.69
C PHE A 58 0.86 13.76 -0.26
N LYS A 59 0.31 14.85 0.26
CA LYS A 59 1.03 16.02 0.74
C LYS A 59 0.37 16.56 1.99
N GLY A 60 1.18 17.06 2.92
CA GLY A 60 0.72 17.68 4.16
C GLY A 60 0.56 16.68 5.32
N ALA A 61 -0.04 17.15 6.41
CA ALA A 61 -0.23 16.36 7.61
C ALA A 61 -1.34 15.32 7.46
N VAL A 62 -1.12 14.13 8.03
CA VAL A 62 -2.16 13.12 8.20
C VAL A 62 -3.25 13.67 9.13
N ARG A 63 -4.52 13.43 8.77
CA ARG A 63 -5.69 13.89 9.52
C ARG A 63 -6.67 12.75 9.74
N SER A 64 -7.52 12.90 10.74
CA SER A 64 -8.63 12.01 11.03
C SER A 64 -9.47 11.64 9.79
N PRO A 65 -9.87 10.36 9.65
CA PRO A 65 -9.63 9.25 10.58
C PRO A 65 -8.27 8.53 10.40
N PHE A 66 -7.43 8.99 9.47
CA PHE A 66 -6.23 8.26 9.08
C PHE A 66 -5.08 8.38 10.09
N ASP A 67 -5.06 9.42 10.92
CA ASP A 67 -4.12 9.54 12.04
C ASP A 67 -4.31 8.39 13.04
N THR A 68 -5.56 8.12 13.43
CA THR A 68 -5.93 6.99 14.28
C THR A 68 -5.61 5.66 13.60
N VAL A 69 -5.91 5.52 12.30
CA VAL A 69 -5.60 4.29 11.56
C VAL A 69 -4.10 3.99 11.60
N LEU A 70 -3.25 4.96 11.24
CA LEU A 70 -1.80 4.75 11.25
C LEU A 70 -1.29 4.47 12.68
N ALA A 71 -1.82 5.17 13.70
CA ALA A 71 -1.45 4.91 15.09
C ALA A 71 -1.80 3.48 15.54
N THR A 72 -2.94 2.94 15.11
CA THR A 72 -3.31 1.53 15.36
C THR A 72 -2.40 0.56 14.60
N LEU A 73 -2.12 0.82 13.32
CA LEU A 73 -1.29 -0.06 12.50
C LEU A 73 0.16 -0.14 13.00
N VAL A 74 0.73 0.95 13.54
CA VAL A 74 2.07 0.96 14.15
C VAL A 74 2.16 0.02 15.38
N GLN A 75 1.03 -0.25 16.04
CA GLN A 75 0.96 -1.13 17.21
C GLN A 75 0.74 -2.61 16.86
N CYS A 76 0.41 -2.91 15.61
CA CYS A 76 0.15 -4.28 15.17
C CYS A 76 1.47 -5.06 15.02
N SER A 77 1.43 -6.35 15.35
CA SER A 77 2.48 -7.32 15.04
C SER A 77 2.25 -8.06 13.72
N THR A 78 1.02 -8.04 13.19
CA THR A 78 0.70 -8.56 11.87
C THR A 78 1.50 -7.85 10.77
N PRO A 79 2.11 -8.59 9.82
CA PRO A 79 2.94 -7.99 8.77
C PRO A 79 2.13 -7.06 7.85
N ILE A 80 2.70 -5.89 7.59
CA ILE A 80 2.12 -4.88 6.70
C ILE A 80 2.76 -4.97 5.31
N ALA A 81 1.92 -4.98 4.28
CA ALA A 81 2.30 -4.80 2.88
C ALA A 81 1.83 -3.41 2.41
N SER A 82 2.77 -2.49 2.17
CA SER A 82 2.47 -1.14 1.71
C SER A 82 2.45 -1.06 0.18
N VAL A 83 1.40 -0.43 -0.34
CA VAL A 83 1.21 -0.17 -1.77
C VAL A 83 1.85 1.16 -2.12
N ASP A 84 2.81 1.10 -3.03
CA ASP A 84 3.56 2.21 -3.61
C ASP A 84 4.55 2.92 -2.68
N VAL A 85 4.05 3.47 -1.56
CA VAL A 85 4.80 4.18 -0.52
C VAL A 85 4.16 3.82 0.82
N PRO A 86 4.93 3.54 1.89
CA PRO A 86 4.34 3.33 3.21
C PRO A 86 3.57 4.57 3.67
N SER A 87 2.30 4.41 4.03
CA SER A 87 1.45 5.55 4.36
C SER A 87 2.00 6.35 5.54
N GLY A 88 2.06 7.67 5.35
CA GLY A 88 2.63 8.61 6.33
C GLY A 88 4.12 8.90 6.13
N TRP A 89 4.82 8.16 5.27
CA TRP A 89 6.20 8.50 4.89
C TRP A 89 6.23 9.72 3.96
N ASP A 90 7.27 10.53 4.10
CA ASP A 90 7.67 11.47 3.05
C ASP A 90 8.21 10.70 1.85
N VAL A 91 7.81 11.09 0.65
CA VAL A 91 8.09 10.37 -0.60
C VAL A 91 9.58 10.38 -0.96
N GLU A 92 10.33 11.34 -0.41
CA GLU A 92 11.77 11.45 -0.63
C GLU A 92 12.56 11.00 0.59
N ASN A 93 12.19 11.49 1.76
CA ASN A 93 12.96 11.35 2.99
C ASN A 93 12.49 10.20 3.89
N GLY A 94 11.45 9.46 3.48
CA GLY A 94 10.90 8.35 4.25
C GLY A 94 10.26 8.80 5.56
N ASP A 95 10.57 8.10 6.65
CA ASP A 95 10.09 8.44 8.00
C ASP A 95 11.23 9.00 8.86
N PRO A 96 11.51 10.31 8.80
CA PRO A 96 12.62 10.91 9.52
C PRO A 96 12.49 10.81 11.05
N ASN A 97 11.27 10.60 11.57
CA ASN A 97 11.02 10.50 13.01
C ASN A 97 11.07 9.04 13.51
N GLY A 98 11.07 8.05 12.61
CA GLY A 98 11.09 6.63 12.96
C GLY A 98 9.83 6.12 13.68
N THR A 99 8.73 6.90 13.63
CA THR A 99 7.45 6.64 14.31
C THR A 99 6.36 6.10 13.40
N GLY A 100 6.59 6.09 12.09
CA GLY A 100 5.66 5.64 11.07
C GLY A 100 5.62 4.13 10.90
N LEU A 101 4.91 3.69 9.85
CA LEU A 101 4.79 2.28 9.51
C LEU A 101 6.15 1.67 9.18
N LYS A 102 6.33 0.42 9.58
CA LYS A 102 7.49 -0.43 9.23
C LYS A 102 6.99 -1.65 8.46
N PRO A 103 6.64 -1.48 7.17
CA PRO A 103 6.08 -2.58 6.40
C PRO A 103 7.12 -3.69 6.21
N ASP A 104 6.61 -4.92 6.20
CA ASP A 104 7.41 -6.09 5.86
C ASP A 104 7.58 -6.24 4.35
N THR A 105 6.56 -5.82 3.60
CA THR A 105 6.54 -5.82 2.15
C THR A 105 6.26 -4.44 1.60
N LEU A 106 7.03 -4.00 0.61
CA LEU A 106 6.77 -2.79 -0.18
C LEU A 106 6.53 -3.20 -1.64
N VAL A 107 5.42 -2.76 -2.22
CA VAL A 107 5.11 -2.96 -3.64
C VAL A 107 5.16 -1.60 -4.34
N SER A 108 6.30 -1.23 -4.89
CA SER A 108 6.43 -0.02 -5.70
C SER A 108 5.69 -0.17 -7.02
N LEU A 109 4.91 0.83 -7.41
CA LEU A 109 4.17 0.84 -8.67
C LEU A 109 4.88 1.73 -9.70
N THR A 110 4.97 1.26 -10.94
CA THR A 110 5.64 1.93 -12.09
C THR A 110 7.17 2.00 -11.94
N ALA A 111 7.66 2.66 -10.89
CA ALA A 111 9.05 2.74 -10.49
C ALA A 111 9.15 2.99 -8.98
N PRO A 112 10.20 2.54 -8.29
CA PRO A 112 10.41 2.86 -6.87
C PRO A 112 10.56 4.37 -6.65
N LYS A 113 9.97 4.87 -5.56
CA LYS A 113 10.14 6.27 -5.11
C LYS A 113 11.42 6.38 -4.29
N THR A 114 11.98 7.59 -4.15
CA THR A 114 13.24 7.79 -3.41
C THR A 114 13.18 7.24 -1.97
N CYS A 115 12.05 7.40 -1.28
CA CYS A 115 11.86 6.85 0.07
C CYS A 115 12.02 5.32 0.15
N SER A 116 11.84 4.58 -0.94
CA SER A 116 12.00 3.12 -0.93
C SER A 116 13.45 2.69 -0.70
N GLN A 117 14.43 3.59 -0.88
CA GLN A 117 15.83 3.31 -0.51
C GLN A 117 16.01 3.18 1.01
N LEU A 118 15.07 3.70 1.79
CA LEU A 118 15.04 3.63 3.26
C LEU A 118 14.19 2.46 3.76
N PHE A 119 13.61 1.67 2.85
CA PHE A 119 12.84 0.48 3.19
C PHE A 119 13.76 -0.61 3.75
N THR A 120 13.35 -1.21 4.87
CA THR A 120 14.13 -2.23 5.60
C THR A 120 13.37 -3.54 5.79
N GLY A 121 12.18 -3.68 5.19
CA GLY A 121 11.40 -4.92 5.25
C GLY A 121 11.98 -6.04 4.38
N ARG A 122 11.41 -7.24 4.49
CA ARG A 122 11.94 -8.47 3.87
C ARG A 122 11.71 -8.55 2.36
N HIS A 123 10.68 -7.87 1.86
CA HIS A 123 10.22 -8.04 0.48
C HIS A 123 9.96 -6.71 -0.22
N HIS A 124 10.77 -6.38 -1.22
CA HIS A 124 10.50 -5.25 -2.12
C HIS A 124 10.15 -5.79 -3.51
N TYR A 125 8.97 -5.44 -4.00
CA TYR A 125 8.52 -5.77 -5.35
C TYR A 125 8.29 -4.50 -6.17
N LEU A 126 8.54 -4.60 -7.47
CA LEU A 126 8.09 -3.66 -8.47
C LEU A 126 6.89 -4.26 -9.22
N GLY A 127 5.80 -3.51 -9.33
CA GLY A 127 4.60 -3.87 -10.09
C GLY A 127 4.20 -2.80 -11.11
N LEU A 128 3.04 -3.04 -11.76
CA LEU A 128 2.56 -2.29 -12.93
C LEU A 128 3.49 -2.42 -14.15
N ARG A 129 3.57 -3.64 -14.70
CA ARG A 129 4.27 -3.95 -15.95
C ARG A 129 3.55 -3.35 -17.18
N MET A 130 3.51 -2.02 -17.27
CA MET A 130 2.83 -1.29 -18.33
C MET A 130 3.62 -0.08 -18.85
N VAL A 131 4.87 0.12 -18.41
CA VAL A 131 5.71 1.25 -18.84
C VAL A 131 6.28 0.98 -20.24
N PRO A 132 5.96 1.80 -21.25
CA PRO A 132 6.57 1.68 -22.59
C PRO A 132 8.08 1.91 -22.54
N ARG A 133 8.84 1.27 -23.43
CA ARG A 133 10.31 1.38 -23.46
C ARG A 133 10.78 2.80 -23.70
N GLU A 134 10.06 3.54 -24.53
CA GLU A 134 10.35 4.93 -24.87
C GLU A 134 10.22 5.81 -23.62
N LEU A 135 9.17 5.58 -22.81
CA LEU A 135 8.95 6.30 -21.57
C LEU A 135 10.01 5.94 -20.52
N ALA A 136 10.34 4.65 -20.38
CA ALA A 136 11.42 4.21 -19.51
C ALA A 136 12.75 4.87 -19.88
N SER A 137 13.09 4.91 -21.17
CA SER A 137 14.31 5.57 -21.66
C SER A 137 14.29 7.08 -21.43
N GLN A 138 13.16 7.75 -21.70
CA GLN A 138 13.02 9.20 -21.54
C GLN A 138 13.26 9.63 -20.08
N TYR A 139 12.69 8.87 -19.13
CA TYR A 139 12.80 9.14 -17.70
C TYR A 139 13.99 8.43 -17.03
N LYS A 140 14.83 7.75 -17.83
CA LYS A 140 16.00 6.97 -17.35
C LYS A 140 15.62 5.98 -16.25
N LEU A 141 14.46 5.33 -16.40
CA LEU A 141 14.00 4.29 -15.50
C LEU A 141 14.75 2.99 -15.82
N ASP A 142 15.63 2.58 -14.93
CA ASP A 142 16.34 1.30 -15.02
C ASP A 142 15.44 0.17 -14.49
N LEU A 143 14.39 -0.16 -15.25
CA LEU A 143 13.39 -1.15 -14.84
C LEU A 143 13.90 -2.58 -15.09
N PRO A 144 13.88 -3.47 -14.08
CA PRO A 144 14.29 -4.86 -14.26
C PRO A 144 13.34 -5.62 -15.19
N PRO A 145 13.82 -6.69 -15.84
CA PRO A 145 12.98 -7.56 -16.65
C PRO A 145 11.99 -8.32 -15.75
N TYR A 146 10.73 -8.33 -16.13
CA TYR A 146 9.70 -9.15 -15.47
C TYR A 146 9.76 -10.59 -16.01
N PRO A 147 9.87 -11.63 -15.16
CA PRO A 147 9.90 -13.02 -15.60
C PRO A 147 8.61 -13.41 -16.33
N GLY A 148 8.74 -14.07 -17.50
CA GLY A 148 7.61 -14.60 -18.25
C GLY A 148 6.47 -13.59 -18.43
N THR A 149 5.28 -13.92 -17.91
CA THR A 149 4.07 -13.09 -17.92
C THR A 149 3.78 -12.42 -16.56
N ASP A 150 4.70 -12.48 -15.62
CA ASP A 150 4.52 -11.95 -14.27
C ASP A 150 4.27 -10.44 -14.31
N GLN A 151 3.39 -9.99 -13.41
CA GLN A 151 3.01 -8.58 -13.24
C GLN A 151 3.79 -7.88 -12.12
N ILE A 152 4.64 -8.63 -11.43
CA ILE A 152 5.55 -8.15 -10.40
C ILE A 152 6.93 -8.76 -10.60
N VAL A 153 7.95 -8.09 -10.10
CA VAL A 153 9.33 -8.58 -10.03
C VAL A 153 9.91 -8.19 -8.68
N ARG A 154 10.66 -9.09 -8.04
CA ARG A 154 11.34 -8.80 -6.78
C ARG A 154 12.58 -7.95 -7.06
N LEU A 155 12.78 -6.90 -6.27
CA LEU A 155 13.95 -6.03 -6.29
C LEU A 155 15.03 -6.52 -5.30
#